data_AF-A0A1J5PZ24-F1
#
_entry.id   AF-A0A1J5PZ24-F1
#
_cell.length_a   1.000
_cell.length_b   1.000
_cell.length_c   1.000
_cell.angle_alpha   90.00
_cell.angle_beta   90.00
_cell.angle_gamma   90.00
#
_symmetry.space_group_name_H-M   'P 1'
#
loop_
_entity.id
_entity.type
_entity.pdbx_description
1 polymer ?
#
loop_
_entity_poly.entity_id
_entity_poly.type
_entity_poly.pdbx_seq_one_letter_code
_entity_poly.pdbx_strand_id
1 'polypeptide(L)'
;MKILEALPRNIKGEVFKMRDDAVTQSFERVVTRCRAAHIKKLTAEKKSKPADIDADPAFVNLRFHDLRHEATSRLAEKLSVHELAKVTGHRDLRMLMRYFHPRAEDLAKKLG
;
A
#
# COMPACT_ATOMS: atom_id res chain seq x y z
N MET A 1 12.38 14.73 -20.80
CA MET A 1 13.22 13.71 -21.47
C MET A 1 14.65 13.61 -20.91
N LYS A 2 15.29 14.67 -20.36
CA LYS A 2 16.69 14.62 -19.88
C LYS A 2 17.02 13.60 -18.77
N ILE A 3 16.07 13.27 -17.88
CA ILE A 3 16.31 12.34 -16.76
C ILE A 3 16.55 10.90 -17.26
N LEU A 4 15.88 10.51 -18.34
CA LEU A 4 15.98 9.14 -18.88
C LEU A 4 17.29 8.94 -19.65
N GLU A 5 17.86 10.00 -20.22
CA GLU A 5 19.12 9.95 -20.96
C GLU A 5 20.34 9.75 -20.04
N ALA A 6 20.24 10.14 -18.78
CA ALA A 6 21.29 9.98 -17.77
C ALA A 6 21.33 8.57 -17.14
N LEU A 7 20.33 7.72 -17.40
CA LEU A 7 20.29 6.36 -16.87
C LEU A 7 21.17 5.42 -17.72
N PRO A 8 21.88 4.46 -17.09
CA PRO A 8 22.71 3.51 -17.82
C PRO A 8 21.85 2.68 -18.77
N ARG A 9 22.05 2.88 -20.09
CA ARG A 9 21.26 2.20 -21.13
C ARG A 9 21.50 0.70 -21.07
N ASN A 10 20.41 -0.06 -20.98
CA ASN A 10 20.47 -1.51 -21.07
C ASN A 10 20.77 -1.93 -22.51
N ILE A 11 21.65 -2.93 -22.69
CA ILE A 11 21.98 -3.50 -24.02
C ILE A 11 20.71 -4.07 -24.69
N LYS A 12 19.74 -4.53 -23.90
CA LYS A 12 18.44 -5.02 -24.39
C LYS A 12 17.44 -3.92 -24.74
N GLY A 13 17.76 -2.65 -24.51
CA GLY A 13 16.87 -1.51 -24.78
C GLY A 13 15.82 -1.20 -23.72
N GLU A 14 15.72 -2.01 -22.64
CA GLU A 14 14.80 -1.74 -21.54
C GLU A 14 15.27 -0.57 -20.67
N VAL A 15 14.34 0.32 -20.31
CA VAL A 15 14.62 1.50 -19.46
C VAL A 15 14.94 1.09 -18.01
N PHE A 16 14.27 0.04 -17.51
CA PHE A 16 14.51 -0.50 -16.18
C PHE A 16 15.00 -1.94 -16.27
N LYS A 17 16.04 -2.28 -15.50
CA LYS A 17 16.55 -3.66 -15.36
C LYS A 17 15.73 -4.44 -14.33
N MET A 18 14.40 -4.42 -14.45
CA MET A 18 13.51 -5.18 -13.58
C MET A 18 12.70 -6.16 -14.42
N ARG A 19 12.50 -7.35 -13.85
CA ARG A 19 11.54 -8.31 -14.37
C ARG A 19 10.13 -7.85 -14.00
N ASP A 20 9.14 -8.20 -14.81
CA ASP A 20 7.73 -7.84 -14.57
C ASP A 20 7.22 -8.34 -13.21
N ASP A 21 7.75 -9.48 -12.73
CA ASP A 21 7.40 -10.09 -11.45
C ASP A 21 8.20 -9.55 -10.26
N ALA A 22 9.15 -8.64 -10.48
CA ALA A 22 10.07 -8.18 -9.43
C ALA A 22 9.36 -7.52 -8.24
N VAL A 23 8.30 -6.74 -8.51
CA VAL A 23 7.50 -6.09 -7.46
C VAL A 23 6.72 -7.12 -6.65
N THR A 24 6.08 -8.07 -7.33
CA THR A 24 5.34 -9.17 -6.69
C THR A 24 6.26 -10.02 -5.81
N GLN A 25 7.41 -10.46 -6.35
CA GLN A 25 8.38 -11.23 -5.57
C GLN A 25 8.92 -10.44 -4.37
N SER A 26 9.19 -9.15 -4.53
CA SER A 26 9.64 -8.30 -3.42
C SER A 26 8.57 -8.20 -2.34
N PHE A 27 7.31 -8.03 -2.73
CA PHE A 27 6.18 -7.99 -1.81
C PHE A 27 6.02 -9.31 -1.04
N GLU A 28 6.01 -10.45 -1.74
CA GLU A 28 5.92 -11.77 -1.11
C GLU A 28 7.04 -11.99 -0.10
N ARG A 29 8.28 -11.66 -0.46
CA ARG A 29 9.44 -11.75 0.47
C ARG A 29 9.26 -10.88 1.70
N VAL A 30 8.73 -9.67 1.54
CA VAL A 30 8.45 -8.77 2.67
C VAL A 30 7.35 -9.35 3.56
N VAL A 31 6.28 -9.89 2.99
CA VAL A 31 5.19 -10.53 3.76
C VAL A 31 5.75 -11.71 4.58
N THR A 32 6.56 -12.59 3.98
CA THR A 32 7.20 -13.69 4.71
C THR A 32 8.07 -13.19 5.87
N ARG A 33 8.86 -12.13 5.65
CA ARG A 33 9.71 -11.53 6.70
C ARG A 33 8.89 -10.91 7.83
N CYS A 34 7.84 -10.16 7.49
CA CYS A 34 6.95 -9.54 8.45
C CYS A 34 6.22 -10.59 9.30
N ARG A 35 5.75 -11.69 8.69
CA ARG A 35 5.16 -12.82 9.41
C ARG A 35 6.16 -13.42 10.40
N ALA A 36 7.38 -13.72 9.97
CA ALA A 36 8.41 -14.24 10.86
C ALA A 36 8.72 -13.29 12.03
N ALA A 37 8.75 -11.98 11.79
CA ALA A 37 8.95 -10.98 12.84
C ALA A 37 7.76 -10.90 13.81
N HIS A 38 6.53 -11.00 13.31
CA HIS A 38 5.31 -11.03 14.11
C HIS A 38 5.27 -12.25 15.04
N ILE A 39 5.57 -13.44 14.50
CA ILE A 39 5.66 -14.68 15.29
C ILE A 39 6.67 -14.51 16.43
N LYS A 40 7.86 -13.96 16.14
CA LYS A 40 8.88 -13.72 17.17
C LYS A 40 8.38 -12.78 18.27
N LYS A 41 7.69 -11.70 17.92
CA LYS A 41 7.09 -10.78 18.90
C LYS A 41 6.04 -11.47 19.76
N LEU A 42 5.11 -12.21 19.15
CA LEU A 42 4.07 -12.94 19.88
C LEU A 42 4.64 -14.00 20.82
N THR A 43 5.68 -14.72 20.38
CA THR A 43 6.37 -15.72 21.19
C THR A 43 7.07 -15.07 22.39
N ALA A 44 7.68 -13.90 22.19
CA ALA A 44 8.29 -13.10 23.26
C ALA A 44 7.26 -12.55 24.26
N GLU A 45 6.10 -12.13 23.77
CA GLU A 45 4.99 -11.62 24.59
C GLU A 45 4.15 -12.74 25.26
N LYS A 46 4.43 -14.02 24.99
CA LYS A 46 3.69 -15.21 25.45
C LYS A 46 2.19 -15.20 25.11
N LYS A 47 1.76 -14.45 24.10
CA LYS A 47 0.34 -14.18 23.83
C LYS A 47 -0.37 -15.24 22.98
N SER A 48 0.34 -16.06 22.19
CA SER A 48 -0.30 -16.99 21.24
C SER A 48 0.63 -18.12 20.76
N LYS A 49 0.07 -19.27 20.32
CA LYS A 49 0.84 -20.36 19.69
C LYS A 49 1.08 -20.06 18.20
N PRO A 50 2.17 -20.57 17.61
CA PRO A 50 2.54 -20.25 16.23
C PRO A 50 1.55 -20.74 15.16
N ALA A 51 0.76 -21.79 15.46
CA ALA A 51 -0.24 -22.33 14.54
C ALA A 51 -1.45 -21.39 14.31
N ASP A 52 -1.74 -20.49 15.25
CA ASP A 52 -2.85 -19.54 15.14
C ASP A 52 -2.49 -18.32 14.28
N ILE A 53 -1.22 -18.19 13.87
CA ILE A 53 -0.69 -16.99 13.21
C ILE A 53 -0.96 -17.01 11.70
N ASP A 54 -1.03 -18.20 11.09
CA ASP A 54 -1.55 -18.34 9.73
C ASP A 54 -3.06 -18.04 9.66
N ALA A 55 -3.74 -18.01 10.82
CA ALA A 55 -5.14 -17.59 10.95
C ALA A 55 -5.29 -16.12 11.38
N ASP A 56 -4.20 -15.38 11.62
CA ASP A 56 -4.26 -13.95 11.96
C ASP A 56 -4.88 -13.19 10.78
N PRO A 57 -6.08 -12.59 10.94
CA PRO A 57 -6.77 -11.90 9.87
C PRO A 57 -5.94 -10.82 9.19
N ALA A 58 -4.95 -10.25 9.89
CA ALA A 58 -4.06 -9.23 9.34
C ALA A 58 -3.15 -9.75 8.21
N PHE A 59 -2.87 -11.06 8.17
CA PHE A 59 -1.97 -11.67 7.20
C PHE A 59 -2.65 -12.67 6.25
N VAL A 60 -3.90 -13.06 6.53
CA VAL A 60 -4.71 -13.91 5.65
C VAL A 60 -5.10 -13.12 4.40
N ASN A 61 -4.78 -13.66 3.23
CA ASN A 61 -5.13 -13.08 1.92
C ASN A 61 -4.62 -11.66 1.61
N LEU A 62 -3.61 -11.15 2.34
CA LEU A 62 -3.02 -9.84 2.06
C LEU A 62 -2.44 -9.77 0.63
N ARG A 63 -2.91 -8.82 -0.17
CA ARG A 63 -2.49 -8.59 -1.57
C ARG A 63 -1.81 -7.24 -1.74
N PHE A 64 -1.06 -7.10 -2.83
CA PHE A 64 -0.38 -5.84 -3.16
C PHE A 64 -1.36 -4.67 -3.37
N HIS A 65 -2.57 -4.92 -3.89
CA HIS A 65 -3.56 -3.87 -4.11
C HIS A 65 -4.13 -3.29 -2.81
N ASP A 66 -4.05 -4.03 -1.70
CA ASP A 66 -4.47 -3.54 -0.38
C ASP A 66 -3.59 -2.38 0.09
N LEU A 67 -2.32 -2.34 -0.33
CA LEU A 67 -1.43 -1.20 -0.05
C LEU A 67 -1.96 0.09 -0.68
N ARG A 68 -2.49 0.00 -1.91
CA ARG A 68 -3.11 1.16 -2.57
C ARG A 68 -4.36 1.59 -1.82
N HIS A 69 -5.20 0.63 -1.42
CA HIS A 69 -6.40 0.90 -0.62
C HIS A 69 -6.04 1.67 0.66
N GLU A 70 -5.09 1.15 1.43
CA GLU A 70 -4.72 1.74 2.71
C GLU A 70 -4.04 3.11 2.55
N ALA A 71 -3.16 3.25 1.55
CA ALA A 71 -2.55 4.54 1.25
C ALA A 71 -3.61 5.58 0.83
N THR A 72 -4.60 5.19 0.02
CA THR A 72 -5.68 6.10 -0.37
C THR A 72 -6.56 6.49 0.80
N SER A 73 -6.91 5.55 1.68
CA SER A 73 -7.71 5.82 2.88
C SER A 73 -7.01 6.78 3.84
N ARG A 74 -5.70 6.59 4.09
CA ARG A 74 -4.92 7.52 4.93
C ARG A 74 -4.77 8.91 4.33
N LEU A 75 -4.64 8.99 3.00
CA LEU A 75 -4.57 10.28 2.31
C LEU A 75 -5.92 10.99 2.28
N ALA A 76 -7.03 10.24 2.23
CA ALA A 76 -8.38 10.78 2.28
C ALA A 76 -8.69 11.53 3.57
N GLU A 77 -8.04 11.17 4.69
CA GLU A 77 -8.17 11.91 5.95
C GLU A 77 -7.54 13.31 5.88
N LYS A 78 -6.56 13.52 5.00
CA LYS A 78 -5.77 14.77 4.94
C LYS A 78 -6.12 15.65 3.75
N LEU A 79 -6.55 15.06 2.65
CA LEU A 79 -6.73 15.74 1.37
C LEU A 79 -8.21 15.83 0.99
N SER A 80 -8.57 16.87 0.25
CA SER A 80 -9.87 16.92 -0.41
C SER A 80 -9.95 15.87 -1.53
N VAL A 81 -11.16 15.46 -1.90
CA VAL A 81 -11.38 14.42 -2.93
C VAL A 81 -10.68 14.76 -4.25
N HIS A 82 -10.63 16.04 -4.62
CA HIS A 82 -10.03 16.49 -5.88
C HIS A 82 -8.50 16.41 -5.88
N GLU A 83 -7.87 16.75 -4.75
CA GLU A 83 -6.41 16.60 -4.56
C GLU A 83 -6.03 15.13 -4.50
N LEU A 84 -6.82 14.32 -3.78
CA LEU A 84 -6.63 12.89 -3.70
C LEU A 84 -6.71 12.23 -5.08
N ALA A 85 -7.65 12.64 -5.94
CA ALA A 85 -7.76 12.15 -7.32
C ALA A 85 -6.50 12.43 -8.14
N LYS A 86 -5.95 13.65 -8.03
CA LYS A 86 -4.70 14.03 -8.72
C LYS A 86 -3.50 13.23 -8.24
N VAL A 87 -3.35 13.05 -6.92
CA VAL A 87 -2.21 12.31 -6.33
C VAL A 87 -2.27 10.82 -6.66
N THR A 88 -3.46 10.24 -6.61
CA THR A 88 -3.65 8.79 -6.83
C THR A 88 -3.79 8.43 -8.31
N GLY A 89 -3.98 9.42 -9.20
CA GLY A 89 -4.12 9.21 -10.65
C GLY A 89 -5.49 8.67 -11.07
N HIS A 90 -6.53 8.89 -10.28
CA HIS A 90 -7.89 8.50 -10.65
C HIS A 90 -8.50 9.52 -11.63
N ARG A 91 -8.97 9.03 -12.78
CA ARG A 91 -9.69 9.86 -13.77
C ARG A 91 -11.15 10.10 -13.39
N ASP A 92 -11.77 9.12 -12.76
CA ASP A 92 -13.15 9.20 -12.28
C ASP A 92 -13.19 9.20 -10.74
N LEU A 93 -13.84 10.22 -10.19
CA LEU A 93 -14.04 10.41 -8.77
C LEU A 93 -15.00 9.37 -8.18
N ARG A 94 -15.90 8.79 -8.98
CA ARG A 94 -16.86 7.77 -8.51
C ARG A 94 -16.18 6.54 -7.93
N MET A 95 -15.05 6.14 -8.51
CA MET A 95 -14.25 5.04 -7.95
C MET A 95 -13.51 5.44 -6.68
N LEU A 96 -13.07 6.70 -6.60
CA LEU A 96 -12.36 7.23 -5.44
C LEU A 96 -13.25 7.41 -4.21
N MET A 97 -14.54 7.69 -4.42
CA MET A 97 -15.52 7.81 -3.32
C MET A 97 -15.62 6.57 -2.45
N ARG A 98 -15.21 5.38 -2.94
CA ARG A 98 -15.13 4.15 -2.13
C ARG A 98 -14.07 4.20 -1.03
N TYR A 99 -13.09 5.08 -1.16
CA TYR A 99 -11.99 5.25 -0.20
C TYR A 99 -12.13 6.54 0.63
N PHE A 100 -13.10 7.39 0.28
CA PHE A 100 -13.31 8.69 0.92
C PHE A 100 -14.44 8.60 1.95
N HIS A 101 -14.07 8.41 3.22
CA HIS A 101 -14.99 8.37 4.35
C HIS A 101 -14.69 9.52 5.33
N PRO A 102 -15.09 10.76 5.03
CA PRO A 102 -14.81 11.90 5.90
C PRO A 102 -15.60 11.76 7.20
N ARG A 103 -14.96 12.06 8.34
CA ARG A 103 -15.65 12.11 9.63
C ARG A 103 -16.52 13.37 9.68
N ALA A 104 -17.71 13.25 10.26
CA ALA A 104 -18.63 14.39 10.41
C ALA A 104 -17.97 15.57 11.16
N GLU A 105 -17.10 15.26 12.13
CA GLU A 105 -16.29 16.25 12.87
C GLU A 105 -15.35 17.06 11.96
N ASP A 106 -14.68 16.40 11.01
CA ASP A 106 -13.74 17.04 10.08
C ASP A 106 -14.47 17.87 9.01
N LEU A 107 -15.71 17.48 8.69
CA LEU A 107 -16.59 18.28 7.84
C LEU A 107 -17.11 19.51 8.59
N ALA A 108 -17.50 19.37 9.86
CA ALA A 108 -17.96 20.48 10.70
C ALA A 108 -16.87 21.54 10.87
N LYS A 109 -15.62 21.14 11.12
CA LYS A 109 -14.45 22.05 11.19
C LYS A 109 -14.16 22.81 9.89
N LYS A 110 -14.63 22.32 8.73
CA LYS A 110 -14.49 23.02 7.44
C LYS A 110 -15.63 24.00 7.16
N LEU A 111 -16.76 23.87 7.87
CA LEU A 111 -17.96 24.67 7.69
C LEU A 111 -18.14 25.78 8.75
N GLY A 112 -17.50 25.65 9.91
CA GLY A 112 -17.56 26.59 11.04
C GLY A 112 -16.23 27.25 11.33
#